data_AF-A0A926AD19-F1
#
_entry.id   AF-A0A926AD19-F1
#
_cell.length_a   1.000
_cell.length_b   1.000
_cell.length_c   1.000
_cell.angle_alpha   90.00
_cell.angle_beta   90.00
_cell.angle_gamma   90.00
#
_symmetry.space_group_name_H-M   'P 1'
#
loop_
_entity.id
_entity.type
_entity.pdbx_description
1 polymer ?
#
loop_
_entity_poly.entity_id
_entity_poly.type
_entity_poly.pdbx_seq_one_letter_code
_entity_poly.pdbx_strand_id
1 'polypeptide(L)'
;FLPVIVISGYGKDRDRVLALEAGADDYMQKPFSPDELIARVRALLRRVEWTPKPETQMVVRRLELDMPRRQATIRGRKLHLTPIEYGILALLMRKSGKVVTHDDLLRAVWGDQYRGDYSVLRVNISRLRQKLEENPRRPSYIVTVPGEGYWMPTSKP
;
A
#
# COMPACT_ATOMS: atom_id res chain seq x y z
N PHE A 1 12.59 -7.97 1.94
CA PHE A 1 13.78 -8.50 2.65
C PHE A 1 13.80 -10.00 2.46
N LEU A 2 14.89 -10.56 1.91
CA LEU A 2 15.07 -12.00 1.71
C LEU A 2 16.28 -12.43 2.55
N PRO A 3 16.10 -13.17 3.66
CA PRO A 3 17.21 -13.52 4.54
C PRO A 3 18.19 -14.49 3.88
N VAL A 4 19.49 -14.29 4.08
CA VAL A 4 20.56 -15.17 3.56
C VAL A 4 21.39 -15.73 4.72
N ILE A 5 21.49 -17.06 4.79
CA ILE A 5 22.40 -17.76 5.71
C ILE A 5 23.51 -18.41 4.89
N VAL A 6 24.77 -18.08 5.21
CA VAL A 6 25.95 -18.73 4.60
C VAL A 6 26.39 -19.90 5.46
N ILE A 7 26.59 -21.07 4.85
CA ILE A 7 27.03 -22.28 5.54
C ILE A 7 28.36 -22.75 4.95
N SER A 8 29.40 -22.84 5.79
CA SER A 8 30.77 -23.17 5.33
C SER A 8 31.48 -24.16 6.25
N GLY A 9 32.38 -24.98 5.68
CA GLY A 9 33.28 -25.86 6.44
C GLY A 9 34.62 -25.22 6.80
N TYR A 10 34.93 -24.05 6.23
CA TYR A 10 36.13 -23.29 6.55
C TYR A 10 35.81 -22.27 7.66
N GLY A 11 36.48 -22.43 8.80
CA GLY A 11 36.20 -21.74 10.05
C GLY A 11 37.13 -20.58 10.36
N LYS A 12 37.67 -19.88 9.36
CA LYS A 12 38.46 -18.69 9.65
C LYS A 12 37.50 -17.57 9.99
N ASP A 13 37.74 -16.86 11.10
CA ASP A 13 36.94 -15.69 11.51
C ASP A 13 36.77 -14.67 10.37
N ARG A 14 37.80 -14.57 9.52
CA ARG A 14 37.80 -13.72 8.35
C ARG A 14 36.71 -14.06 7.33
N ASP A 15 36.41 -15.35 7.12
CA ASP A 15 35.38 -15.78 6.15
C ASP A 15 33.98 -15.43 6.66
N ARG A 16 33.76 -15.54 7.97
CA ARG A 16 32.52 -15.13 8.63
C ARG A 16 32.30 -13.62 8.49
N VAL A 17 33.34 -12.82 8.76
CA VAL A 17 33.25 -11.36 8.63
C VAL A 17 32.95 -10.96 7.19
N LEU A 18 33.67 -11.53 6.22
CA LEU A 18 33.45 -11.24 4.80
C LEU A 18 32.04 -11.62 4.33
N ALA A 19 31.51 -12.76 4.79
CA ALA A 19 30.16 -13.17 4.44
C ALA A 19 29.10 -12.19 4.96
N LEU A 20 29.25 -11.71 6.20
CA LEU A 20 28.33 -10.75 6.80
C LEU A 20 28.45 -9.36 6.13
N GLU A 21 29.67 -8.91 5.82
CA GLU A 21 29.91 -7.67 5.07
C GLU A 21 29.36 -7.72 3.65
N ALA A 22 29.38 -8.90 3.01
CA ALA A 22 28.79 -9.15 1.70
C ALA A 22 27.24 -9.22 1.73
N GLY A 23 26.62 -9.03 2.89
CA GLY A 23 25.16 -8.95 3.05
C GLY A 23 24.49 -10.25 3.49
N ALA A 24 25.23 -11.23 4.02
CA ALA A 24 24.61 -12.35 4.72
C ALA A 24 24.01 -11.88 6.06
N ASP A 25 22.82 -12.38 6.39
CA ASP A 25 22.16 -12.09 7.68
C ASP A 25 22.64 -13.00 8.81
N ASP A 26 23.18 -14.17 8.45
CA ASP A 26 23.81 -15.10 9.38
C ASP A 26 24.88 -15.97 8.70
N TYR A 27 25.77 -16.53 9.51
CA TYR A 27 26.84 -17.44 9.07
C TYR A 27 26.93 -18.63 10.02
N MET A 28 26.95 -19.84 9.47
CA MET A 28 27.07 -21.09 10.23
C MET A 28 28.26 -21.92 9.75
N GLN A 29 29.08 -22.36 10.70
CA GLN A 29 30.22 -23.25 10.43
C GLN A 29 29.81 -24.71 10.57
N LYS A 30 30.33 -25.59 9.70
CA LYS A 30 30.23 -27.05 9.84
C LYS A 30 31.29 -27.59 10.81
N PRO A 31 30.97 -28.62 11.63
CA PRO A 31 29.65 -29.27 11.74
C PRO A 31 28.67 -28.45 12.61
N PHE A 32 27.40 -28.43 12.23
CA PHE A 32 26.31 -27.80 12.99
C PHE A 32 25.18 -28.81 13.25
N SER A 33 24.38 -28.58 14.28
CA SER A 33 23.19 -29.41 14.53
C SER A 33 22.01 -28.95 13.65
N PRO A 34 21.14 -29.87 13.19
CA PRO A 34 19.90 -29.48 12.51
C PRO A 34 19.04 -28.51 13.32
N ASP A 35 18.99 -28.70 14.65
CA ASP A 35 18.22 -27.84 15.56
C ASP A 35 18.75 -26.40 15.59
N GLU A 36 20.07 -26.21 15.52
CA GLU A 36 20.68 -24.88 15.45
C GLU A 36 20.28 -24.15 14.16
N LEU A 37 20.31 -24.85 13.02
CA LEU A 37 19.90 -24.28 11.74
C LEU A 37 18.42 -23.87 11.78
N ILE A 38 17.54 -24.75 12.32
CA ILE A 38 16.11 -24.46 12.46
C ILE A 38 15.90 -23.24 13.36
N ALA A 39 16.61 -23.13 14.48
CA ALA A 39 16.50 -22.00 15.39
C ALA A 39 16.90 -20.67 14.72
N ARG A 40 17.99 -20.67 13.94
CA ARG A 40 18.48 -19.48 13.20
C ARG A 40 17.54 -19.06 12.08
N VAL A 41 17.03 -20.02 11.30
CA VAL A 41 15.98 -19.77 10.30
C VAL A 41 14.76 -19.13 10.95
N ARG A 42 14.26 -19.69 12.06
CA ARG A 42 13.11 -19.12 12.79
C ARG A 42 13.39 -17.71 13.30
N ALA A 43 14.61 -17.43 13.75
CA ALA A 43 15.00 -16.10 14.22
C ALA A 43 14.99 -15.05 13.09
N LEU A 44 15.50 -15.40 11.91
CA LEU A 44 15.47 -14.51 10.74
C LEU A 44 14.05 -14.29 10.23
N LEU A 45 13.22 -15.33 10.19
CA LEU A 45 11.82 -15.21 9.77
C LEU A 45 11.00 -14.28 10.69
N ARG A 46 11.23 -14.31 12.02
CA ARG A 46 10.59 -13.34 12.94
C ARG A 46 10.94 -11.89 12.59
N ARG A 47 12.16 -11.61 12.12
CA ARG A 47 12.57 -10.27 11.67
C ARG A 47 11.86 -9.87 10.38
N VAL A 48 11.62 -10.81 9.47
CA VAL A 48 10.80 -10.59 8.26
C VAL A 48 9.35 -10.26 8.65
N GLU A 49 8.80 -10.91 9.67
CA GLU A 49 7.43 -10.63 10.13
C GLU A 49 7.28 -9.26 10.82
N TRP A 50 8.37 -8.71 11.36
CA TRP A 50 8.41 -7.35 11.92
C TRP A 50 8.48 -6.26 10.84
N THR A 51 8.85 -6.61 9.60
CA THR A 51 8.61 -5.71 8.46
C THR A 51 7.10 -5.56 8.28
N PRO A 52 6.53 -4.33 8.29
CA PRO A 52 5.10 -4.15 8.12
C PRO A 52 4.63 -4.90 6.89
N LYS A 53 3.71 -5.86 7.05
CA LYS A 53 3.03 -6.45 5.90
C LYS A 53 2.42 -5.29 5.12
N PRO A 54 2.64 -5.18 3.81
CA PRO A 54 2.00 -4.13 3.02
C PRO A 54 0.50 -4.20 3.29
N GLU A 55 -0.12 -3.06 3.64
CA GLU A 55 -1.56 -2.97 3.87
C GLU A 55 -2.29 -3.59 2.67
N THR A 56 -2.80 -4.81 2.87
CA THR A 56 -3.46 -5.57 1.81
C THR A 56 -4.88 -5.09 1.59
N GLN A 57 -5.48 -4.47 2.61
CA GLN A 57 -6.85 -3.98 2.58
C GLN A 57 -6.96 -2.64 3.30
N MET A 58 -7.62 -1.67 2.68
CA MET A 58 -8.03 -0.41 3.32
C MET A 58 -9.54 -0.39 3.47
N VAL A 59 -10.04 0.09 4.61
CA VAL A 59 -11.48 0.19 4.89
C VAL A 59 -11.83 1.60 5.36
N VAL A 60 -12.80 2.21 4.70
CA VAL A 60 -13.42 3.47 5.13
C VAL A 60 -14.93 3.28 5.14
N ARG A 61 -15.53 3.27 6.34
CA ARG A 61 -16.97 3.02 6.53
C ARG A 61 -17.38 1.68 5.90
N ARG A 62 -18.19 1.69 4.83
CA ARG A 62 -18.62 0.48 4.11
C ARG A 62 -17.90 0.27 2.78
N LEU A 63 -16.86 1.05 2.51
CA LEU A 63 -16.01 0.96 1.35
C LEU A 63 -14.73 0.21 1.72
N GLU A 64 -14.42 -0.83 0.98
CA GLU A 64 -13.23 -1.66 1.18
C GLU A 64 -12.44 -1.70 -0.12
N LEU A 65 -11.11 -1.76 0.01
CA LEU A 65 -10.20 -1.72 -1.12
C LEU A 65 -9.10 -2.77 -0.93
N ASP A 66 -9.15 -3.83 -1.73
CA ASP A 66 -8.13 -4.89 -1.81
C ASP A 66 -7.01 -4.37 -2.73
N MET A 67 -5.87 -4.04 -2.12
CA MET A 67 -4.74 -3.42 -2.80
C MET A 67 -4.02 -4.40 -3.75
N PRO A 68 -3.70 -5.65 -3.34
CA PRO A 68 -3.09 -6.64 -4.23
C PRO A 68 -3.95 -6.94 -5.46
N ARG A 69 -5.27 -7.06 -5.30
CA ARG A 69 -6.18 -7.40 -6.42
C ARG A 69 -6.66 -6.18 -7.19
N ARG A 70 -6.38 -4.97 -6.70
CA ARG A 70 -6.93 -3.71 -7.22
C ARG A 70 -8.45 -3.73 -7.34
N GLN A 71 -9.13 -4.22 -6.30
CA GLN A 71 -10.59 -4.33 -6.27
C GLN A 71 -11.16 -3.44 -5.17
N ALA A 72 -12.27 -2.78 -5.48
CA ALA A 72 -13.04 -2.02 -4.52
C ALA A 72 -14.43 -2.64 -4.36
N THR A 73 -14.92 -2.69 -3.13
CA THR A 73 -16.26 -3.16 -2.79
C THR A 73 -16.94 -2.13 -1.91
N ILE A 74 -18.24 -1.88 -2.13
CA ILE A 74 -19.05 -1.08 -1.22
C ILE A 74 -20.27 -1.89 -0.79
N ARG A 75 -20.48 -2.02 0.53
CA ARG A 75 -21.59 -2.81 1.10
C ARG A 75 -21.62 -4.24 0.55
N GLY A 76 -20.45 -4.86 0.41
CA GLY A 76 -20.28 -6.20 -0.15
C GLY A 76 -20.46 -6.32 -1.67
N ARG A 77 -20.73 -5.21 -2.39
CA ARG A 77 -20.88 -5.22 -3.86
C ARG A 77 -19.61 -4.73 -4.54
N LYS A 78 -19.12 -5.47 -5.54
CA LYS A 78 -17.94 -5.10 -6.32
C LYS A 78 -18.19 -3.84 -7.17
N LEU A 79 -17.28 -2.89 -7.10
CA LEU A 79 -17.25 -1.69 -7.93
C LEU A 79 -16.42 -1.95 -9.19
N HIS A 80 -16.97 -1.61 -10.35
CA HIS A 80 -16.26 -1.65 -11.62
C HIS A 80 -15.61 -0.30 -11.88
N LEU A 81 -14.32 -0.20 -11.54
CA LEU A 81 -13.53 1.02 -11.64
C LEU A 81 -12.53 0.92 -12.78
N THR A 82 -12.31 2.02 -13.50
CA THR A 82 -11.15 2.16 -14.37
C THR A 82 -9.87 2.31 -13.54
N PRO A 83 -8.67 2.13 -14.13
CA PRO A 83 -7.42 2.34 -13.41
C PRO A 83 -7.29 3.74 -12.79
N ILE A 84 -7.77 4.77 -13.49
CA ILE A 84 -7.79 6.16 -13.04
C ILE A 84 -8.73 6.33 -11.84
N GLU A 85 -9.97 5.84 -11.97
CA GLU A 85 -10.96 5.90 -10.89
C GLU A 85 -10.47 5.17 -9.63
N TYR A 86 -9.86 4.00 -9.80
CA TYR A 86 -9.23 3.26 -8.71
C TYR A 86 -8.10 4.05 -8.06
N GLY A 87 -7.22 4.66 -8.86
CA GLY A 87 -6.12 5.49 -8.35
C GLY A 87 -6.60 6.67 -7.49
N ILE A 88 -7.61 7.40 -7.98
CA ILE A 88 -8.24 8.49 -7.21
C ILE A 88 -8.83 7.96 -5.90
N LEU A 89 -9.60 6.87 -5.97
CA LEU A 89 -10.26 6.29 -4.79
C LEU A 89 -9.25 5.82 -3.75
N ALA A 90 -8.21 5.10 -4.17
CA ALA A 90 -7.16 4.61 -3.30
C ALA A 90 -6.41 5.74 -2.60
N LEU A 91 -6.11 6.83 -3.32
CA LEU A 91 -5.47 8.00 -2.72
C LEU A 91 -6.36 8.70 -1.69
N LEU A 92 -7.65 8.89 -1.99
CA LEU A 92 -8.61 9.47 -1.05
C LEU A 92 -8.80 8.60 0.19
N MET A 93 -8.85 7.27 0.06
CA MET A 93 -8.94 6.35 1.19
C MET A 93 -7.68 6.39 2.06
N ARG A 94 -6.49 6.39 1.43
CA ARG A 94 -5.21 6.48 2.14
C ARG A 94 -5.05 7.78 2.92
N LYS A 95 -5.58 8.89 2.39
CA LYS A 95 -5.60 10.20 3.06
C LYS A 95 -6.98 10.51 3.68
N SER A 96 -7.76 9.49 4.08
CA SER A 96 -9.09 9.71 4.66
C SER A 96 -9.03 10.63 5.90
N GLY A 97 -10.05 11.48 6.04
CA GLY A 97 -10.10 12.54 7.04
C GLY A 97 -9.28 13.80 6.70
N LYS A 98 -8.54 13.81 5.60
CA LYS A 98 -7.74 14.98 5.15
C LYS A 98 -8.17 15.44 3.76
N VAL A 99 -8.00 16.73 3.50
CA VAL A 99 -8.17 17.31 2.16
C VAL A 99 -7.01 16.87 1.27
N VAL A 100 -7.35 16.38 0.08
CA VAL A 100 -6.40 16.08 -1.00
C VAL A 100 -6.63 17.11 -2.10
N THR A 101 -5.59 17.87 -2.43
CA THR A 101 -5.69 18.96 -3.39
C THR A 101 -5.94 18.44 -4.81
N HIS A 102 -6.47 19.31 -5.67
CA HIS A 102 -6.62 18.97 -7.09
C HIS A 102 -5.29 18.57 -7.73
N ASP A 103 -4.21 19.29 -7.41
CA ASP A 103 -2.87 19.01 -7.93
C ASP A 103 -2.29 17.69 -7.40
N ASP A 104 -2.50 17.36 -6.12
CA ASP A 104 -2.08 16.07 -5.56
C ASP A 104 -2.79 14.90 -6.25
N LEU A 105 -4.10 15.04 -6.49
CA LEU A 105 -4.89 14.02 -7.19
C LEU A 105 -4.44 13.85 -8.63
N LEU A 106 -4.23 14.96 -9.36
CA LEU A 106 -3.76 14.93 -10.73
C LEU A 106 -2.38 14.28 -10.83
N ARG A 107 -1.43 14.75 -10.01
CA ARG A 107 -0.06 14.24 -9.99
C ARG A 107 0.00 12.75 -9.68
N ALA A 108 -0.74 12.30 -8.69
CA ALA A 108 -0.69 10.90 -8.25
C ALA A 108 -1.28 9.92 -9.28
N VAL A 109 -2.21 10.38 -10.13
CA VAL A 109 -2.95 9.50 -11.04
C VAL A 109 -2.50 9.66 -12.50
N TRP A 110 -2.06 10.84 -12.92
CA TRP A 110 -1.60 11.15 -14.28
C TRP A 110 -0.10 11.49 -14.40
N GLY A 111 0.60 11.68 -13.28
CA GLY A 111 2.02 12.02 -13.22
C GLY A 111 2.31 13.53 -13.18
N ASP A 112 3.57 13.88 -12.91
CA ASP A 112 4.01 15.27 -12.67
C ASP A 112 3.82 16.23 -13.86
N GLN A 113 3.73 15.69 -15.08
CA GLN A 113 3.50 16.49 -16.30
C GLN A 113 2.08 17.05 -16.41
N TYR A 114 1.12 16.57 -15.61
CA TYR A 114 -0.28 16.96 -15.71
C TYR A 114 -0.59 18.10 -14.72
N ARG A 115 -0.58 19.35 -15.19
CA ARG A 115 -0.93 20.55 -14.39
C ARG A 115 -2.01 21.37 -15.07
N GLY A 116 -2.97 21.87 -14.28
CA GLY A 116 -3.90 22.93 -14.70
C GLY A 116 -5.22 22.48 -15.34
N ASP A 117 -5.32 21.29 -15.94
CA ASP A 117 -6.61 20.80 -16.46
C ASP A 117 -7.36 19.95 -15.43
N TYR A 118 -8.16 20.62 -14.59
CA TYR A 118 -9.02 19.98 -13.59
C TYR A 118 -10.30 19.37 -14.19
N SER A 119 -10.59 19.57 -15.47
CA SER A 119 -11.83 19.08 -16.08
C SER A 119 -11.88 17.55 -16.09
N VAL A 120 -10.76 16.91 -16.44
CA VAL A 120 -10.61 15.46 -16.46
C VAL A 120 -10.77 14.86 -15.06
N LEU A 121 -10.20 15.51 -14.04
CA LEU A 121 -10.39 15.11 -12.64
C LEU A 121 -11.88 15.19 -12.25
N ARG A 122 -12.56 16.30 -12.55
CA ARG A 122 -13.98 16.49 -12.23
C ARG A 122 -14.88 15.44 -12.89
N VAL A 123 -14.61 15.07 -14.15
CA VAL A 123 -15.34 14.00 -14.85
C VAL A 123 -15.17 12.66 -14.13
N ASN A 124 -13.96 12.29 -13.76
CA ASN A 124 -13.70 11.03 -13.06
C ASN A 124 -14.28 11.02 -11.64
N ILE A 125 -14.25 12.15 -10.92
CA ILE A 125 -14.93 12.28 -9.62
C ILE A 125 -16.45 12.12 -9.77
N SER A 126 -17.05 12.70 -10.82
CA SER A 126 -18.47 12.53 -11.10
C SER A 126 -18.84 11.07 -11.35
N ARG A 127 -18.06 10.36 -12.17
CA ARG A 127 -18.23 8.91 -12.42
C ARG A 127 -18.05 8.08 -11.17
N LEU A 128 -17.05 8.39 -10.34
CA LEU A 128 -16.85 7.73 -9.04
C LEU A 128 -18.07 7.91 -8.14
N ARG A 129 -18.60 9.14 -8.04
CA ARG A 129 -19.81 9.41 -7.23
C ARG A 129 -21.02 8.63 -7.72
N GLN A 130 -21.20 8.47 -9.03
CA GLN A 130 -22.26 7.63 -9.58
C GLN A 130 -22.16 6.16 -9.18
N LYS A 131 -20.94 5.65 -8.99
CA LYS A 131 -20.67 4.25 -8.62
C LYS A 131 -20.70 4.02 -7.10
N LEU A 132 -20.30 5.03 -6.33
CA LEU A 132 -20.03 4.92 -4.90
C LEU A 132 -21.15 5.47 -4.02
N GLU A 133 -21.77 6.58 -4.41
CA GLU A 133 -22.72 7.32 -3.57
C GLU A 133 -24.15 6.82 -3.78
N GLU A 134 -24.97 6.87 -2.73
CA GLU A 134 -26.42 6.67 -2.88
C GLU A 134 -27.05 7.82 -3.69
N ASN A 135 -26.58 9.04 -3.46
CA ASN A 135 -27.00 10.22 -4.20
C ASN A 135 -25.75 11.01 -4.66
N PRO A 136 -25.38 10.95 -5.94
CA PRO A 136 -24.20 11.66 -6.47
C PRO A 136 -24.25 13.19 -6.29
N ARG A 137 -25.44 13.78 -6.15
CA ARG A 137 -25.62 15.22 -5.92
C ARG A 137 -25.45 15.61 -4.44
N ARG A 138 -25.51 14.64 -3.53
CA ARG A 138 -25.27 14.81 -2.09
C ARG A 138 -24.23 13.78 -1.62
N PRO A 139 -22.97 13.92 -2.07
CA PRO A 139 -21.94 12.92 -1.83
C PRO A 139 -21.56 12.87 -0.35
N SER A 140 -21.34 11.66 0.17
CA SER A 140 -20.96 11.38 1.56
C SER A 140 -19.60 10.73 1.72
N TYR A 141 -19.04 10.16 0.64
CA TYR A 141 -17.70 9.56 0.60
C TYR A 141 -16.68 10.46 -0.09
N ILE A 142 -17.07 11.16 -1.16
CA ILE A 142 -16.17 12.08 -1.87
C ILE A 142 -16.75 13.48 -1.81
N VAL A 143 -16.37 14.24 -0.78
CA VAL A 143 -16.89 15.58 -0.53
C VAL A 143 -15.99 16.62 -1.20
N THR A 144 -16.60 17.60 -1.88
CA THR A 144 -15.86 18.71 -2.49
C THR A 144 -15.50 19.74 -1.43
N VAL A 145 -14.23 20.16 -1.40
CA VAL A 145 -13.79 21.39 -0.73
C VAL A 145 -13.56 22.45 -1.81
N PRO A 146 -14.45 23.45 -1.96
CA PRO A 146 -14.35 24.44 -3.02
C PRO A 146 -12.98 25.12 -3.06
N GLY A 147 -12.37 25.23 -4.24
CA GLY A 147 -11.06 25.85 -4.43
C GLY A 147 -9.86 24.98 -4.02
N GLU A 148 -10.04 24.00 -3.12
CA GLU A 148 -8.92 23.21 -2.60
C GLU A 148 -8.82 21.82 -3.24
N GLY A 149 -9.91 21.04 -3.21
CA GLY A 149 -9.87 19.65 -3.66
C GLY A 149 -11.02 18.80 -3.17
N TYR A 150 -10.69 17.59 -2.76
CA TYR A 150 -11.66 16.60 -2.29
C TYR A 150 -11.16 15.94 -1.02
N TRP A 151 -12.09 15.52 -0.18
CA TRP A 151 -11.77 14.75 1.01
C TRP A 151 -12.76 13.62 1.21
N MET A 152 -12.29 12.58 1.92
CA MET A 152 -13.09 11.43 2.28
C MET A 152 -13.32 11.42 3.79
N PRO A 153 -14.54 11.71 4.28
CA PRO A 153 -14.86 11.64 5.69
C PRO A 153 -14.70 10.22 6.25
N THR A 154 -14.12 10.09 7.44
CA THR A 154 -13.96 8.81 8.15
C THR A 154 -15.25 8.37 8.85
N SER A 155 -16.08 9.33 9.27
CA SER A 155 -17.44 9.13 9.79
C SER A 155 -18.48 9.70 8.84
N LYS A 156 -19.76 9.37 9.05
CA LYS A 156 -20.85 10.04 8.33
C LYS A 156 -20.95 11.48 8.85
N PRO A 157 -20.93 12.51 7.98
CA PRO A 157 -21.22 13.88 8.39
C PRO A 157 -22.68 14.05 8.81
#